data_AF-A0A1G0M901-F1
#
_entry.id   AF-A0A1G0M901-F1
#
_cell.length_a   1.000
_cell.length_b   1.000
_cell.length_c   1.000
_cell.angle_alpha   90.00
_cell.angle_beta   90.00
_cell.angle_gamma   90.00
#
_symmetry.space_group_name_H-M   'P 1'
#
loop_
_entity.id
_entity.type
_entity.pdbx_description
1 polymer ?
#
loop_
_entity_poly.entity_id
_entity_poly.type
_entity_poly.pdbx_seq_one_letter_code
_entity_poly.pdbx_strand_id
1 'polypeptide(L)'
;MLFQAVIFMNLALVFYTWAVFSARKQGLHRKHLLIFGFGLLCDYLGTHLMFLYGMATGYVPEWHTITGLGSLYGMAFHFLLALAATVIRRAESVNRLFHRVSLTIYTGWVIAFLSGAIAGVRAGS
;
A
#
# COMPACT_ATOMS: atom_id res chain seq x y z
N MET A 1 -10.94 15.44 7.64
CA MET A 1 -9.61 14.89 7.29
C MET A 1 -9.48 13.42 7.64
N LEU A 2 -9.61 13.00 8.90
CA LEU A 2 -9.44 11.59 9.28
C LEU A 2 -10.42 10.63 8.58
N PHE A 3 -11.72 10.99 8.50
CA PHE A 3 -12.72 10.17 7.80
C PHE A 3 -12.36 9.92 6.33
N GLN A 4 -11.91 10.95 5.61
CA GLN A 4 -11.47 10.83 4.22
C GLN A 4 -10.23 9.95 4.11
N ALA A 5 -9.28 10.08 5.05
CA ALA A 5 -8.10 9.24 5.09
C ALA A 5 -8.47 7.75 5.25
N VAL A 6 -9.42 7.43 6.15
CA VAL A 6 -9.92 6.06 6.33
C VAL A 6 -10.54 5.52 5.04
N ILE A 7 -11.32 6.32 4.32
CA ILE A 7 -11.89 5.91 3.01
C ILE A 7 -10.75 5.55 2.04
N PHE A 8 -9.76 6.42 1.87
CA PHE A 8 -8.65 6.19 0.97
C PHE A 8 -7.81 4.96 1.37
N MET A 9 -7.55 4.74 2.66
CA MET A 9 -6.82 3.56 3.13
C MET A 9 -7.59 2.26 2.89
N ASN A 10 -8.91 2.27 3.04
CA ASN A 10 -9.74 1.09 2.72
C ASN A 10 -9.79 0.83 1.20
N LEU A 11 -9.86 1.88 0.36
CA LEU A 11 -9.74 1.72 -1.08
C LEU A 11 -8.39 1.13 -1.47
N ALA A 12 -7.29 1.61 -0.87
CA ALA A 12 -5.95 1.05 -1.07
C ALA A 12 -5.89 -0.43 -0.68
N LEU A 13 -6.49 -0.81 0.46
CA LEU A 13 -6.59 -2.21 0.90
C LEU A 13 -7.28 -3.08 -0.16
N VAL A 14 -8.43 -2.64 -0.66
CA VAL A 14 -9.20 -3.38 -1.68
C VAL A 14 -8.38 -3.52 -2.97
N PHE A 15 -7.79 -2.43 -3.46
CA PHE A 15 -7.02 -2.43 -4.71
C PHE A 15 -5.74 -3.28 -4.62
N TYR A 16 -4.98 -3.16 -3.53
CA TYR A 16 -3.79 -3.98 -3.32
C TYR A 16 -4.11 -5.45 -3.17
N THR A 17 -5.14 -5.79 -2.38
CA THR A 17 -5.58 -7.19 -2.24
C THR A 17 -5.93 -7.75 -3.61
N TRP A 18 -6.79 -7.06 -4.36
CA TRP A 18 -7.20 -7.54 -5.68
C TRP A 18 -6.01 -7.68 -6.63
N ALA A 19 -5.13 -6.67 -6.71
CA ALA A 19 -3.99 -6.68 -7.61
C ALA A 19 -3.00 -7.82 -7.29
N VAL A 20 -2.64 -8.00 -6.01
CA VAL A 20 -1.68 -9.03 -5.57
C VAL A 20 -2.21 -10.44 -5.82
N PHE A 21 -3.42 -10.73 -5.36
CA PHE A 21 -3.98 -12.07 -5.45
C PHE A 21 -4.42 -12.43 -6.87
N SER A 22 -5.00 -11.49 -7.63
CA SER A 22 -5.36 -11.71 -9.04
C SER A 22 -4.12 -11.92 -9.91
N ALA A 23 -3.06 -11.12 -9.72
CA ALA A 23 -1.81 -11.29 -10.45
C ALA A 23 -1.14 -12.63 -10.14
N ARG A 24 -1.23 -13.13 -8.91
CA ARG A 24 -0.71 -14.45 -8.55
C ARG A 24 -1.47 -15.59 -9.24
N LYS A 25 -2.78 -15.45 -9.43
CA LYS A 25 -3.62 -16.50 -10.06
C LYS A 25 -3.55 -16.48 -11.58
N GLN A 26 -3.52 -15.30 -12.20
CA GLN A 26 -3.68 -15.12 -13.65
C GLN A 26 -2.38 -14.70 -14.36
N GLY A 27 -1.29 -14.50 -13.62
CA GLY A 27 -0.10 -13.80 -14.08
C GLY A 27 -0.26 -12.28 -14.01
N LEU A 28 0.86 -11.57 -14.06
CA LEU A 28 0.85 -10.11 -14.08
C LEU A 28 0.39 -9.60 -15.46
N HIS A 29 -0.57 -8.66 -15.45
CA HIS A 29 -1.18 -8.07 -16.65
C HIS A 29 -1.28 -6.57 -16.45
N ARG A 30 -1.42 -5.80 -17.54
CA ARG A 30 -1.55 -4.33 -17.49
C ARG A 30 -2.67 -3.85 -16.56
N LYS A 31 -3.79 -4.58 -16.50
CA LYS A 31 -4.90 -4.29 -15.56
C LYS A 31 -4.47 -4.30 -14.09
N HIS A 32 -3.58 -5.23 -13.71
CA HIS A 32 -3.06 -5.31 -12.35
C HIS A 32 -2.19 -4.10 -12.06
N LEU A 33 -1.38 -3.65 -13.02
CA LEU A 33 -0.56 -2.45 -12.88
C LEU A 33 -1.42 -1.20 -12.67
N LEU A 34 -2.48 -1.03 -13.45
CA LEU A 34 -3.40 0.11 -13.28
C LEU A 34 -4.05 0.10 -11.89
N ILE A 35 -4.62 -1.03 -11.47
CA ILE A 35 -5.24 -1.13 -10.14
C ILE A 35 -4.22 -0.95 -9.01
N PHE A 36 -2.99 -1.46 -9.18
CA PHE A 36 -1.91 -1.25 -8.22
C PHE A 36 -1.55 0.24 -8.11
N GLY A 37 -1.46 0.94 -9.25
CA GLY A 37 -1.19 2.38 -9.30
C GLY A 37 -2.30 3.19 -8.62
N PHE A 38 -3.57 2.85 -8.84
CA PHE A 38 -4.69 3.45 -8.12
C PHE A 38 -4.64 3.17 -6.62
N GLY A 39 -4.29 1.93 -6.23
CA GLY A 39 -4.03 1.58 -4.82
C GLY A 39 -2.97 2.46 -4.19
N LEU A 40 -1.84 2.68 -4.89
CA LEU A 40 -0.74 3.53 -4.44
C LEU A 40 -1.13 5.01 -4.35
N LEU A 41 -1.93 5.50 -5.29
CA LEU A 41 -2.46 6.86 -5.20
C LEU A 41 -3.37 7.01 -3.98
N CYS A 42 -4.27 6.05 -3.73
CA CYS A 42 -5.11 6.04 -2.54
C CYS A 42 -4.29 5.96 -1.24
N ASP A 43 -3.26 5.10 -1.20
CA ASP A 43 -2.37 4.95 -0.04
C ASP A 43 -1.62 6.25 0.27
N TYR A 44 -1.07 6.90 -0.77
CA TYR A 44 -0.42 8.20 -0.64
C TYR A 44 -1.40 9.27 -0.12
N LEU A 45 -2.61 9.36 -0.70
CA LEU A 45 -3.62 10.33 -0.27
C LEU A 45 -4.10 10.06 1.17
N GLY A 46 -4.32 8.80 1.54
CA GLY A 46 -4.68 8.39 2.89
C GLY A 46 -3.60 8.77 3.91
N THR A 47 -2.35 8.41 3.62
CA THR A 47 -1.18 8.75 4.45
C THR A 47 -1.02 10.27 4.58
N HIS A 48 -1.15 11.02 3.48
CA HIS A 48 -1.04 12.47 3.49
C HIS A 48 -2.14 13.12 4.35
N LEU A 49 -3.40 12.68 4.22
CA LEU A 49 -4.50 13.19 5.02
C LEU A 49 -4.36 12.85 6.51
N MET A 50 -3.82 11.68 6.85
CA MET A 50 -3.47 11.31 8.23
C MET A 50 -2.37 12.22 8.79
N PHE A 51 -1.35 12.54 8.00
CA PHE A 51 -0.29 13.45 8.40
C PHE A 51 -0.84 14.87 8.67
N LEU A 52 -1.68 15.39 7.78
CA LEU A 52 -2.35 16.68 7.99
C LEU A 52 -3.24 16.68 9.24
N TYR A 53 -3.96 15.58 9.49
CA TYR A 53 -4.76 15.41 10.70
C TYR A 53 -3.90 15.42 11.97
N GLY A 54 -2.76 14.73 11.96
CA GLY A 54 -1.82 14.72 13.09
C GLY A 54 -1.25 16.09 13.39
N MET A 55 -0.88 16.87 12.37
CA MET A 55 -0.43 18.25 12.55
C MET A 55 -1.54 19.15 13.11
N ALA A 56 -2.79 18.97 12.67
CA ALA A 56 -3.92 19.79 13.13
C ALA A 56 -4.36 19.48 14.57
N THR A 57 -4.17 18.24 15.02
CA THR A 57 -4.62 17.77 16.35
C THR A 57 -3.49 17.67 17.37
N GLY A 58 -2.23 17.79 16.94
CA GLY A 58 -1.05 17.58 17.79
C GLY A 58 -0.78 16.11 18.12
N TYR A 59 -1.57 15.17 17.60
CA TYR A 59 -1.40 13.74 17.84
C TYR A 59 -0.71 13.07 16.64
N VAL A 60 0.58 12.77 16.78
CA VAL A 60 1.39 12.08 15.77
C VAL A 60 1.99 10.81 16.38
N PRO A 61 1.39 9.63 16.18
CA PRO A 61 1.94 8.39 16.69
C PRO A 61 3.23 8.03 15.92
N GLU A 62 4.39 8.26 16.54
CA GLU A 62 5.72 8.09 15.93
C GLU A 62 5.94 6.69 15.35
N TRP A 63 5.62 5.64 16.12
CA TRP A 63 5.74 4.25 15.70
C TRP A 63 4.92 3.94 14.44
N HIS A 64 3.67 4.42 14.41
CA HIS A 64 2.83 4.24 13.24
C HIS A 64 3.36 5.04 12.05
N THR A 65 3.87 6.26 12.28
CA THR A 65 4.42 7.11 11.21
C THR A 65 5.59 6.43 10.49
N ILE A 66 6.51 5.81 11.24
CA ILE A 66 7.66 5.09 10.67
C ILE A 66 7.17 3.86 9.87
N THR A 67 6.28 3.06 10.46
CA THR A 67 5.76 1.85 9.79
C THR A 67 4.93 2.18 8.55
N GLY A 68 4.11 3.23 8.62
CA GLY A 68 3.29 3.73 7.52
C GLY A 68 4.15 4.20 6.35
N LEU A 69 5.11 5.10 6.57
CA LEU A 69 6.02 5.58 5.52
C LEU A 69 6.86 4.44 4.93
N GLY A 70 7.39 3.55 5.77
CA GLY A 70 8.13 2.38 5.32
C GLY A 70 7.28 1.48 4.41
N SER A 71 6.02 1.28 4.77
CA SER A 71 5.08 0.49 3.95
C SER A 71 4.72 1.17 2.63
N LEU A 72 4.52 2.49 2.62
CA LEU A 72 4.23 3.26 1.41
C LEU A 72 5.39 3.21 0.42
N TYR A 73 6.63 3.39 0.91
CA TYR A 73 7.82 3.22 0.07
C TYR A 73 7.98 1.78 -0.42
N GLY A 74 7.69 0.80 0.43
CA GLY A 74 7.65 -0.61 0.04
C GLY A 74 6.65 -0.87 -1.10
N MET A 75 5.45 -0.32 -1.01
CA MET A 75 4.43 -0.43 -2.05
C MET A 75 4.81 0.29 -3.34
N ALA A 76 5.45 1.46 -3.25
CA ALA A 76 6.00 2.15 -4.41
C ALA A 76 7.09 1.33 -5.11
N PHE A 77 8.02 0.74 -4.34
CA PHE A 77 9.03 -0.17 -4.87
C PHE A 77 8.40 -1.40 -5.54
N HIS A 78 7.38 -1.98 -4.93
CA HIS A 78 6.65 -3.11 -5.49
C HIS A 78 5.94 -2.75 -6.81
N PHE A 79 5.36 -1.55 -6.91
CA PHE A 79 4.80 -1.04 -8.16
C PHE A 79 5.86 -0.90 -9.26
N LEU A 80 7.06 -0.40 -8.94
CA LEU A 80 8.17 -0.34 -9.89
C LEU A 80 8.61 -1.74 -10.35
N LEU A 81 8.64 -2.71 -9.44
CA LEU A 81 8.92 -4.10 -9.78
C LEU A 81 7.84 -4.68 -10.72
N ALA A 82 6.57 -4.35 -10.50
CA ALA A 82 5.48 -4.74 -11.40
C ALA A 82 5.63 -4.09 -12.79
N LEU A 83 6.02 -2.82 -12.85
CA LEU A 83 6.29 -2.12 -14.10
C LEU A 83 7.45 -2.77 -14.85
N ALA A 84 8.56 -3.04 -14.16
CA ALA A 84 9.73 -3.73 -14.70
C ALA A 84 9.36 -5.14 -15.22
N ALA A 85 8.58 -5.90 -14.46
CA ALA A 85 8.09 -7.23 -14.87
C ALA A 85 7.23 -7.18 -16.14
N THR A 86 6.53 -6.06 -16.40
CA THR A 86 5.66 -5.89 -17.57
C THR A 86 6.44 -5.45 -18.82
N VAL A 87 7.54 -4.71 -18.65
CA VAL A 87 8.33 -4.13 -19.76
C VAL A 87 9.52 -5.00 -20.15
N ILE A 88 10.15 -5.68 -19.19
CA ILE A 88 11.38 -6.44 -19.44
C ILE A 88 11.05 -7.81 -20.04
N ARG A 89 11.57 -8.08 -21.24
CA ARG A 89 11.34 -9.33 -22.00
C ARG A 89 11.87 -10.61 -21.31
N ARG A 90 12.65 -10.49 -20.23
CA ARG A 90 13.07 -11.60 -19.34
C ARG A 90 12.01 -11.90 -18.28
N ALA A 91 10.78 -12.14 -18.75
CA ALA A 91 9.58 -12.16 -17.91
C ALA A 91 9.62 -13.22 -16.80
N GLU A 92 10.21 -14.40 -17.01
CA GLU A 92 10.10 -15.48 -16.02
C GLU A 92 10.82 -15.22 -14.69
N SER A 93 12.09 -14.80 -14.72
CA SER A 93 12.86 -14.58 -13.48
C SER A 93 12.31 -13.39 -12.70
N VAL A 94 11.96 -12.32 -13.41
CA VAL A 94 11.36 -11.12 -12.82
C VAL A 94 9.96 -11.41 -12.28
N ASN A 95 9.15 -12.23 -12.96
CA ASN A 95 7.81 -12.60 -12.49
C ASN A 95 7.87 -13.53 -11.26
N ARG A 96 8.84 -14.47 -11.20
CA ARG A 96 9.08 -15.28 -9.99
C ARG A 96 9.49 -14.43 -8.80
N LEU A 97 10.40 -13.47 -9.01
CA LEU A 97 10.80 -12.52 -7.97
C LEU A 97 9.61 -11.64 -7.53
N PHE A 98 8.85 -11.12 -8.50
CA PHE A 98 7.65 -10.33 -8.26
C PHE A 98 6.69 -11.07 -7.34
N HIS A 99 6.29 -12.31 -7.64
CA HIS A 99 5.34 -13.04 -6.79
C HIS A 99 5.84 -13.31 -5.37
N ARG A 100 7.16 -13.51 -5.19
CA ARG A 100 7.74 -13.71 -3.85
C ARG A 100 7.76 -12.40 -3.07
N VAL A 101 8.26 -11.32 -3.67
CA VAL A 101 8.36 -9.99 -3.07
C VAL A 101 6.98 -9.40 -2.78
N SER A 102 6.02 -9.64 -3.68
CA SER A 102 4.66 -9.12 -3.62
C SER A 102 3.95 -9.48 -2.32
N LEU A 103 4.02 -10.76 -1.93
CA LEU A 103 3.34 -11.22 -0.70
C LEU A 103 3.99 -10.64 0.56
N THR A 104 5.32 -10.55 0.60
CA THR A 104 6.07 -9.99 1.73
C THR A 104 5.73 -8.52 1.94
N ILE A 105 5.83 -7.70 0.88
CA ILE A 105 5.54 -6.27 0.97
C ILE A 105 4.06 -6.03 1.28
N TYR A 106 3.16 -6.77 0.64
CA TYR A 106 1.73 -6.69 0.94
C TYR A 106 1.43 -7.01 2.41
N THR A 107 2.04 -8.06 2.96
CA THR A 107 1.84 -8.43 4.37
C THR A 107 2.37 -7.34 5.32
N GLY A 108 3.55 -6.79 5.03
CA GLY A 108 4.10 -5.66 5.79
C GLY A 108 3.20 -4.43 5.76
N TRP A 109 2.59 -4.14 4.61
CA TRP A 109 1.63 -3.04 4.47
C TRP A 109 0.33 -3.29 5.25
N VAL A 110 -0.22 -4.51 5.23
CA VAL A 110 -1.40 -4.84 6.04
C VAL A 110 -1.11 -4.64 7.53
N ILE A 111 0.10 -4.99 8.00
CA ILE A 111 0.51 -4.74 9.39
C ILE A 111 0.55 -3.23 9.68
N ALA A 112 1.09 -2.41 8.77
CA ALA A 112 1.11 -0.96 8.93
C ALA A 112 -0.30 -0.34 8.89
N PHE A 113 -1.19 -0.85 8.03
CA PHE A 113 -2.60 -0.47 7.98
C PHE A 113 -3.31 -0.74 9.32
N LEU A 114 -3.12 -1.94 9.88
CA LEU A 114 -3.70 -2.32 11.16
C LEU A 114 -3.12 -1.49 12.31
N SER A 115 -1.81 -1.20 12.28
CA SER A 115 -1.18 -0.34 13.30
C SER A 115 -1.79 1.07 13.29
N GLY A 116 -2.11 1.61 12.10
CA GLY A 116 -2.78 2.90 11.94
C GLY A 116 -4.22 2.90 12.46
N ALA A 117 -4.99 1.86 12.13
CA ALA A 117 -6.34 1.71 12.66
C ALA A 117 -6.35 1.67 14.20
N ILE A 118 -5.43 0.92 14.79
CA ILE A 118 -5.25 0.81 16.24
C ILE A 118 -4.84 2.16 16.86
N ALA A 119 -3.94 2.90 16.22
CA ALA A 119 -3.54 4.24 16.69
C ALA A 119 -4.70 5.24 16.62
N GLY A 120 -5.53 5.17 15.57
CA GLY A 120 -6.71 6.02 15.40
C GLY A 120 -7.77 5.80 16.49
N VAL A 121 -8.00 4.55 16.90
CA VAL A 121 -8.93 4.25 18.02
C VAL A 121 -8.44 4.89 19.33
N ARG A 122 -7.14 4.83 19.62
CA ARG A 122 -6.56 5.45 20.83
C ARG A 122 -6.57 6.98 20.81
N ALA A 123 -6.58 7.58 19.62
CA ALA A 123 -6.68 9.04 19.47
C ALA A 123 -8.10 9.56 19.75
N GLY A 124 -9.12 8.69 19.61
CA GLY A 124 -10.53 9.03 19.83
C GLY A 124 -11.09 8.64 21.20
N SER A 125 -10.30 7.98 22.05
CA SER A 125 -10.62 7.60 23.44
C SER A 125 -10.01 8.57 24.43
#